data_AF-A0A1Z8WT94-F1
#
_entry.id   AF-A0A1Z8WT94-F1
#
_cell.length_a   1.000
_cell.length_b   1.000
_cell.length_c   1.000
_cell.angle_alpha   90.00
_cell.angle_beta   90.00
_cell.angle_gamma   90.00
#
_symmetry.space_group_name_H-M   'P 1'
#
loop_
_entity.id
_entity.type
_entity.pdbx_description
1 polymer ?
#
loop_
_entity_poly.entity_id
_entity_poly.type
_entity_poly.pdbx_seq_one_letter_code
_entity_poly.pdbx_strand_id
1 'polypeptide(L)' 'MKVGEIYEVRHKWMLPHSQNSFWQNVSTVLYLGEDIITRPDGYSVVNHVVLANGEKRLLDQNFLKFFEEIDEDR' A
#
# COMPACT_ATOMS: atom_id res chain seq x y z
N MET A 1 -4.12 7.86 4.94
CA MET A 1 -3.54 8.11 3.61
C MET A 1 -4.57 8.84 2.76
N LYS A 2 -4.13 9.70 1.84
CA LYS A 2 -4.99 10.53 1.00
C LYS A 2 -4.95 10.03 -0.44
N VAL A 3 -6.15 9.88 -1.04
CA VAL A 3 -6.30 9.37 -2.41
C VAL A 3 -5.66 10.34 -3.39
N GLY A 4 -4.86 9.81 -4.32
CA GLY A 4 -4.15 10.60 -5.32
C GLY A 4 -2.76 11.08 -4.89
N GLU A 5 -2.35 10.82 -3.64
CA GLU A 5 -1.01 11.16 -3.16
C GLU A 5 0.00 10.04 -3.40
N ILE A 6 1.27 10.43 -3.58
CA ILE A 6 2.39 9.51 -3.75
C ILE A 6 3.08 9.32 -2.39
N TYR A 7 3.41 8.07 -2.09
CA TYR A 7 4.09 7.67 -0.86
C TYR A 7 5.37 6.92 -1.18
N GLU A 8 6.39 7.06 -0.33
CA GLU A 8 7.62 6.29 -0.40
C GLU A 8 7.48 4.96 0.36
N VAL A 9 7.99 3.87 -0.23
CA VAL A 9 8.02 2.55 0.41
C VAL A 9 9.30 2.41 1.23
N ARG A 10 9.15 2.43 2.55
CA ARG A 10 10.23 2.32 3.54
C ARG A 10 10.29 0.94 4.16
N HIS A 11 11.42 0.68 4.82
CA HIS A 11 11.65 -0.54 5.60
C HIS A 11 11.35 -1.85 4.86
N LYS A 12 11.66 -1.92 3.56
CA LYS A 12 11.46 -3.08 2.69
C LYS A 12 12.03 -4.39 3.25
N TRP A 13 13.09 -4.29 4.06
CA TRP A 13 13.73 -5.42 4.75
C TRP A 13 12.84 -6.09 5.81
N MET A 14 11.79 -5.42 6.29
CA MET A 14 10.81 -5.96 7.24
C MET A 14 9.63 -6.68 6.54
N LEU A 15 9.57 -6.64 5.20
CA LEU A 15 8.50 -7.29 4.46
C LEU A 15 8.67 -8.81 4.47
N PRO A 16 7.58 -9.59 4.58
CA PRO A 16 7.62 -11.04 4.45
C PRO A 16 8.36 -11.46 3.17
N HIS A 17 9.17 -12.52 3.25
CA HIS A 17 10.02 -12.95 2.12
C HIS A 17 9.23 -13.19 0.84
N SER A 18 7.98 -13.66 0.96
CA SER A 18 7.05 -13.87 -0.15
C SER A 18 6.62 -12.59 -0.88
N GLN A 19 6.67 -11.44 -0.22
CA GLN A 19 6.32 -10.14 -0.81
C GLN A 19 7.57 -9.32 -1.17
N ASN A 20 8.70 -9.63 -0.55
CA ASN A 20 9.94 -8.87 -0.64
C ASN A 20 10.43 -8.71 -2.09
N SER A 21 10.33 -9.74 -2.92
CA SER A 21 10.79 -9.70 -4.33
C SER A 21 10.10 -8.63 -5.19
N PHE A 22 8.81 -8.39 -5.00
CA PHE A 22 8.08 -7.33 -5.70
C PHE A 22 8.48 -5.95 -5.18
N TRP A 23 8.41 -5.78 -3.86
CA TRP A 23 8.59 -4.47 -3.21
C TRP A 23 10.03 -3.97 -3.17
N GLN A 24 11.03 -4.84 -3.38
CA GLN A 24 12.44 -4.44 -3.47
C GLN A 24 12.66 -3.32 -4.49
N ASN A 25 12.04 -3.45 -5.66
CA ASN A 25 12.22 -2.52 -6.78
C ASN A 25 11.20 -1.38 -6.79
N VAL A 26 10.26 -1.34 -5.85
CA VAL A 26 9.23 -0.28 -5.77
C VAL A 26 9.69 0.77 -4.77
N SER A 27 10.12 1.95 -5.23
CA SER A 27 10.48 3.07 -4.35
C SER A 27 9.26 3.88 -3.93
N THR A 28 8.32 4.10 -4.84
CA THR A 28 7.13 4.92 -4.60
C THR A 28 5.86 4.23 -5.06
N VAL A 29 4.75 4.60 -4.45
CA VAL A 29 3.40 4.13 -4.78
C VAL A 29 2.42 5.28 -4.83
N LEU A 30 1.42 5.19 -5.70
CA LEU A 30 0.27 6.10 -5.70
C LEU A 30 -0.88 5.45 -4.94
N TYR A 31 -1.41 6.13 -3.92
CA TYR A 31 -2.55 5.63 -3.16
C TYR A 31 -3.85 5.86 -3.91
N LEU A 32 -4.58 4.79 -4.21
CA LEU A 32 -5.81 4.82 -5.00
C LEU A 32 -7.09 4.79 -4.15
N GLY A 33 -6.99 4.48 -2.85
CA GLY A 33 -8.12 4.48 -1.92
C GLY A 33 -8.37 3.13 -1.27
N GLU A 34 -9.58 2.98 -0.74
CA GLU A 34 -10.01 1.79 0.00
C GLU A 34 -10.95 0.94 -0.87
N ASP A 35 -10.85 -0.38 -0.71
CA ASP A 35 -11.76 -1.37 -1.28
C ASP A 35 -12.42 -2.14 -0.13
N ILE A 36 -13.69 -1.85 0.12
CA ILE A 36 -14.45 -2.37 1.26
C ILE A 36 -15.31 -3.54 0.80
N ILE A 37 -15.01 -4.73 1.33
CA ILE A 37 -15.75 -5.95 1.05
C ILE A 37 -16.62 -6.28 2.25
N THR A 38 -17.92 -6.07 2.13
CA THR A 38 -18.91 -6.46 3.14
C THR A 38 -19.45 -7.85 2.84
N ARG A 39 -19.31 -8.76 3.80
CA ARG A 39 -19.83 -10.12 3.74
C ARG A 39 -21.29 -10.18 4.23
N PRO A 40 -22.05 -11.22 3.82
CA PRO A 40 -23.43 -11.41 4.27
C PRO A 40 -23.61 -11.60 5.77
N ASP A 41 -22.57 -12.02 6.50
CA ASP A 41 -22.54 -12.17 7.96
C ASP A 41 -22.34 -10.82 8.70
N GLY A 42 -22.29 -9.71 7.97
CA GLY A 42 -22.07 -8.37 8.50
C GLY A 42 -20.59 -8.02 8.72
N TYR A 43 -19.66 -8.95 8.49
CA TYR A 43 -18.24 -8.67 8.58
C TYR A 43 -17.75 -7.85 7.39
N SER A 44 -16.98 -6.79 7.64
CA SER A 44 -16.40 -5.96 6.58
C SER A 44 -14.88 -6.03 6.63
N VAL A 45 -14.27 -6.26 5.47
CA VAL A 45 -12.81 -6.18 5.28
C VAL A 45 -12.52 -4.89 4.53
N VAL A 46 -11.63 -4.06 5.09
CA VAL A 46 -11.11 -2.87 4.41
C VAL A 46 -9.75 -3.22 3.83
N ASN A 47 -9.66 -3.22 2.51
CA ASN A 47 -8.39 -3.29 1.80
C ASN A 47 -8.00 -1.90 1.30
N HIS A 48 -6.74 -1.74 1.01
CA HIS A 48 -6.14 -0.53 0.48
C HIS A 48 -5.57 -0.81 -0.90
N VAL A 49 -5.86 0.07 -1.86
CA VAL A 49 -5.45 -0.10 -3.25
C VAL A 49 -4.33 0.90 -3.54
N VAL A 50 -3.24 0.41 -4.14
CA VAL A 50 -2.13 1.25 -4.60
C VAL A 50 -1.75 0.92 -6.04
N LEU A 51 -1.20 1.89 -6.76
CA LEU A 51 -0.48 1.66 -8.00
C LEU A 51 1.02 1.63 -7.69
N ALA A 52 1.65 0.49 -7.95
CA ALA A 52 3.06 0.24 -7.70
C ALA A 52 3.69 -0.36 -8.96
N ASN A 53 4.71 0.30 -9.52
CA ASN A 53 5.41 -0.16 -10.73
C ASN A 53 4.47 -0.49 -11.91
N GLY A 54 3.43 0.32 -12.12
CA GLY A 54 2.44 0.11 -13.19
C GLY A 54 1.38 -0.96 -12.89
N GLU A 55 1.45 -1.66 -11.77
CA GLU A 55 0.49 -2.68 -11.36
C GLU A 55 -0.37 -2.20 -10.18
N LYS A 56 -1.67 -2.53 -10.22
CA LYS A 56 -2.55 -2.32 -9.06
C LYS A 56 -2.32 -3.43 -8.04
N ARG A 57 -2.15 -3.05 -6.77
CA ARG A 57 -1.98 -3.98 -5.66
C ARG A 57 -2.98 -3.68 -4.55
N LEU A 58 -3.51 -4.76 -3.98
CA LEU A 58 -4.38 -4.75 -2.80
C LEU A 58 -3.53 -5.05 -1.57
N LEU A 59 -3.74 -4.28 -0.53
CA LEU A 59 -2.97 -4.31 0.71
C LEU A 59 -3.92 -4.29 1.90
N ASP A 60 -3.50 -4.90 3.00
CA ASP A 60 -4.18 -4.75 4.27
C ASP A 60 -3.72 -3.46 4.97
N GLN A 61 -4.44 -3.11 6.04
CA GLN A 61 -4.12 -1.95 6.87
C GLN A 61 -2.70 -2.05 7.50
N ASN A 62 -2.20 -3.26 7.77
CA ASN A 62 -0.89 -3.46 8.38
C ASN A 62 0.26 -3.10 7.42
N PHE A 63 0.03 -3.18 6.11
CA PHE A 63 1.02 -2.82 5.11
C PHE A 63 1.26 -1.31 5.04
N LEU A 64 0.27 -0.49 5.41
CA LEU A 64 0.36 0.97 5.29
C LEU A 64 1.47 1.59 6.15
N LYS A 65 1.90 0.90 7.22
CA LYS A 65 3.01 1.34 8.08
C LYS A 65 4.37 1.39 7.36
N PHE A 66 4.46 0.78 6.17
CA PHE A 66 5.66 0.82 5.33
C PHE A 66 5.64 2.00 4.35
N PHE A 67 4.62 2.85 4.39
CA PHE A 67 4.49 4.02 3.53
C PHE A 67 4.73 5.31 4.32
N GLU A 68 5.61 6.15 3.81
CA GLU A 68 5.85 7.50 4.31
C GLU A 68 5.42 8.53 3.25
N GLU A 69 4.90 9.67 3.70
CA GLU A 69 4.64 10.80 2.81
C GLU A 69 5.97 11.29 2.23
N ILE A 70 5.96 11.62 0.93
CA ILE A 70 7.12 12.23 0.30
C ILE A 70 7.12 13.69 0.76
N ASP A 71 8.13 14.05 1.53
CA ASP A 71 8.39 15.44 1.89
C ASP A 71 8.92 16.14 0.63
N GLU A 72 8.12 17.00 0.00
CA GLU A 72 8.51 17.73 -1.22
C GLU A 72 9.62 18.77 -0.97
N ASP A 73 9.94 19.05 0.31
CA ASP A 73 10.93 20.04 0.76
C ASP A 73 12.36 19.47 0.96
N ARG A 74 12.67 18.27 0.47
CA ARG A 74 14.02 17.64 0.58
C ARG A 74 14.83 17.62 -0.70
#